data_AF-A0A5D4JRC6-F1
#
_entry.id   AF-A0A5D4JRC6-F1
#
_cell.length_a   1.000
_cell.length_b   1.000
_cell.length_c   1.000
_cell.angle_alpha   90.00
_cell.angle_beta   90.00
_cell.angle_gamma   90.00
#
_symmetry.space_group_name_H-M   'P 1'
#
loop_
_entity.id
_entity.type
_entity.pdbx_description
1 polymer ?
#
loop_
_entity_poly.entity_id
_entity_poly.type
_entity_poly.pdbx_seq_one_letter_code
_entity_poly.pdbx_strand_id
1 'polypeptide(L)'
;MSADRTVTVQTDRGPVTIPEPSWCVDNHDQVAESLADVGHRGVEHLAEFYGYEVARAELAQYPYAEETGRGIGGYVEMGHLARTLTPGELDELAALLVDYAGTLRRLARQLSTLKAGEQQ
;
A
#
# COMPACT_ATOMS: atom_id res chain seq x y z
N MET A 1 17.54 15.85 11.16
CA MET A 1 17.52 14.39 10.95
C MET A 1 16.70 13.81 12.07
N SER A 2 15.46 13.40 11.81
CA SER A 2 14.68 12.67 12.82
C SER A 2 15.41 11.36 13.07
N ALA A 3 15.59 10.95 14.33
CA ALA A 3 16.10 9.62 14.62
C ALA A 3 15.21 8.59 13.91
N ASP A 4 15.83 7.55 13.33
CA ASP A 4 15.10 6.50 12.64
C ASP A 4 14.14 5.84 13.64
N ARG A 5 12.84 5.89 13.33
CA ARG A 5 11.84 5.17 14.11
C ARG A 5 12.11 3.67 13.95
N THR A 6 11.81 2.89 14.97
CA THR A 6 11.88 1.43 14.88
C THR A 6 10.59 0.83 15.40
N VAL A 7 10.21 -0.32 14.86
CA VAL A 7 9.05 -1.09 15.28
C VAL A 7 9.44 -2.54 15.55
N THR A 8 8.78 -3.17 16.50
CA THR A 8 8.96 -4.59 16.80
C THR A 8 7.74 -5.37 16.32
N VAL A 9 7.94 -6.25 15.36
CA VAL A 9 6.90 -7.09 14.77
C VAL A 9 7.00 -8.49 15.35
N GLN A 10 5.87 -9.08 15.73
CA GLN A 10 5.84 -10.48 16.18
C GLN A 10 5.87 -11.40 14.97
N THR A 11 6.71 -12.43 15.00
CA THR A 11 6.76 -13.49 13.97
C THR A 11 6.63 -14.87 14.62
N ASP A 12 6.39 -15.90 13.80
CA ASP A 12 6.38 -17.31 14.20
C ASP A 12 7.71 -17.76 14.89
N ARG A 13 8.82 -17.10 14.56
CA ARG A 13 10.17 -17.36 15.10
C ARG A 13 10.59 -16.39 16.20
N GLY A 14 9.67 -15.56 16.68
CA GLY A 14 9.89 -14.56 17.72
C GLY A 14 9.88 -13.12 17.21
N PRO A 15 10.05 -12.14 18.11
CA PRO A 15 9.99 -10.73 17.75
C PRO A 15 11.19 -10.29 16.91
N VAL A 16 10.94 -9.44 15.92
CA VAL A 16 11.99 -8.79 15.11
C VAL A 16 11.81 -7.28 15.16
N THR A 17 12.88 -6.55 15.46
CA THR A 17 12.91 -5.08 15.45
C THR A 17 13.51 -4.57 14.15
N ILE A 18 12.78 -3.70 13.45
CA ILE A 18 13.20 -3.12 12.16
C ILE A 18 13.07 -1.59 12.14
N PRO A 19 13.82 -0.90 11.27
CA PRO A 19 13.57 0.50 10.97
C PRO A 19 12.15 0.70 10.43
N GLU A 20 11.46 1.71 10.93
CA GLU A 20 10.11 2.09 10.51
C GLU A 20 10.19 3.37 9.66
N PRO A 21 9.85 3.29 8.35
CA PRO A 21 9.83 4.46 7.49
C PRO A 21 8.82 5.52 7.98
N SER A 22 9.14 6.81 7.78
CA SER A 22 8.26 7.91 8.21
C SER A 22 6.90 7.97 7.52
N TRP A 23 6.75 7.29 6.38
CA TRP A 23 5.48 7.15 5.65
C TRP A 23 4.65 5.95 6.11
N CYS A 24 5.23 5.04 6.91
CA CYS A 24 4.51 3.89 7.44
C CYS A 24 3.43 4.37 8.42
N VAL A 25 2.23 3.85 8.25
CA VAL A 25 1.08 4.09 9.14
C VAL A 25 0.51 2.79 9.70
N ASP A 26 1.06 1.64 9.31
CA ASP A 26 0.70 0.35 9.87
C ASP A 26 1.04 0.30 11.37
N ASN A 27 0.17 -0.31 12.15
CA ASN A 27 0.34 -0.40 13.61
C ASN A 27 1.12 -1.64 14.04
N HIS A 28 1.38 -2.57 13.11
CA HIS A 28 2.15 -3.79 13.30
C HIS A 28 1.67 -4.68 14.46
N ASP A 29 0.37 -4.71 14.72
CA ASP A 29 -0.23 -5.50 15.80
C ASP A 29 -0.53 -6.96 15.41
N GLN A 30 -0.54 -7.26 14.11
CA GLN A 30 -0.70 -8.62 13.60
C GLN A 30 0.61 -9.41 13.66
N VAL A 31 0.50 -10.70 14.01
CA VAL A 31 1.63 -11.64 13.97
C VAL A 31 1.89 -12.02 12.52
N ALA A 32 3.11 -11.76 12.03
CA ALA A 32 3.52 -12.23 10.71
C ALA A 32 3.79 -13.73 10.74
N GLU A 33 3.19 -14.48 9.83
CA GLU A 33 3.39 -15.94 9.72
C GLU A 33 4.79 -16.31 9.24
N SER A 34 5.42 -15.41 8.47
CA SER A 34 6.79 -15.52 8.01
C SER A 34 7.52 -14.19 8.15
N LEU A 35 8.84 -14.24 8.35
CA LEU A 35 9.68 -13.04 8.30
C LEU A 35 9.55 -12.30 6.97
N ALA A 36 9.32 -13.02 5.87
CA ALA A 36 9.15 -12.44 4.53
C ALA A 36 7.89 -11.55 4.41
N ASP A 37 6.89 -11.77 5.26
CA ASP A 37 5.63 -11.02 5.28
C ASP A 37 5.70 -9.77 6.17
N VAL A 38 6.79 -9.61 6.93
CA VAL A 38 7.04 -8.38 7.68
C VAL A 38 7.23 -7.25 6.67
N GLY A 39 6.31 -6.28 6.70
CA GLY A 39 6.31 -5.16 5.80
C GLY A 39 5.72 -3.90 6.41
N HIS A 40 5.94 -2.79 5.72
CA HIS A 40 5.40 -1.47 6.06
C HIS A 40 4.33 -1.09 5.04
N ARG A 41 3.22 -0.52 5.53
CA ARG A 41 2.12 -0.05 4.69
C ARG A 41 1.84 1.43 4.92
N GLY A 42 1.63 2.12 3.82
CA GLY A 42 1.27 3.53 3.78
C GLY A 42 -0.22 3.73 3.97
N VAL A 43 -0.68 4.98 3.77
CA VAL A 43 -2.11 5.28 3.78
C VAL A 43 -2.79 4.56 2.62
N GLU A 44 -3.85 3.83 2.95
CA GLU A 44 -4.68 3.14 1.96
C GLU A 44 -5.57 4.13 1.19
N HIS A 45 -5.64 3.94 -0.12
CA HIS A 45 -6.52 4.69 -0.99
C HIS A 45 -7.47 3.75 -1.71
N LEU A 46 -8.75 3.81 -1.34
CA LEU A 46 -9.80 2.96 -1.92
C LEU A 46 -10.59 3.70 -3.00
N ALA A 47 -10.99 2.96 -4.03
CA ALA A 47 -12.06 3.31 -4.95
C ALA A 47 -13.25 2.39 -4.68
N GLU A 48 -14.28 2.93 -4.05
CA GLU A 48 -15.51 2.21 -3.75
C GLU A 48 -16.65 2.67 -4.65
N PHE A 49 -17.38 1.71 -5.22
CA PHE A 49 -18.55 1.96 -6.06
C PHE A 49 -19.75 1.23 -5.47
N TYR A 50 -20.72 1.97 -4.92
CA TYR A 50 -21.90 1.39 -4.27
C TYR A 50 -21.60 0.29 -3.25
N GLY A 51 -20.56 0.47 -2.43
CA GLY A 51 -20.13 -0.50 -1.42
C GLY A 51 -19.29 -1.67 -1.96
N TYR A 52 -18.98 -1.68 -3.26
CA TYR A 52 -18.00 -2.60 -3.85
C TYR A 52 -16.63 -1.92 -3.91
N GLU A 53 -15.62 -2.56 -3.34
CA GLU A 53 -14.24 -2.16 -3.58
C GLU A 53 -13.85 -2.50 -5.02
N VAL A 54 -13.61 -1.48 -5.83
CA VAL A 54 -13.22 -1.63 -7.24
C VAL A 54 -11.70 -1.67 -7.36
N ALA A 55 -10.99 -0.92 -6.53
CA ALA A 55 -9.55 -0.94 -6.44
C ALA A 55 -9.07 -0.36 -5.10
N ARG A 56 -7.89 -0.79 -4.66
CA ARG A 56 -7.15 -0.15 -3.57
C ARG A 56 -5.67 -0.03 -3.91
N ALA A 57 -5.03 1.01 -3.40
CA ALA A 57 -3.61 1.23 -3.57
C ALA A 57 -3.00 1.90 -2.36
N GLU A 58 -1.75 1.53 -2.09
CA GLU A 58 -0.95 2.07 -1.00
C GLU A 58 0.54 1.95 -1.32
N LEU A 59 1.38 2.65 -0.56
CA LEU A 59 2.81 2.36 -0.55
C LEU A 59 3.06 1.12 0.30
N ALA A 60 3.92 0.23 -0.19
CA ALA A 60 4.29 -0.98 0.53
C ALA A 60 5.79 -1.24 0.41
N GLN A 61 6.35 -1.84 1.45
CA GLN A 61 7.72 -2.34 1.46
C GLN A 61 7.80 -3.60 2.31
N TYR A 62 8.46 -4.64 1.81
CA TYR A 62 8.69 -5.89 2.52
C TYR A 62 10.20 -6.13 2.64
N PRO A 63 10.85 -5.66 3.73
CA PRO A 63 12.31 -5.65 3.85
C PRO A 63 12.97 -7.03 3.76
N TYR A 64 12.21 -8.09 4.07
CA TYR A 64 12.68 -9.47 4.06
C TYR A 64 12.08 -10.32 2.94
N ALA A 65 11.40 -9.71 1.97
CA ALA A 65 10.85 -10.45 0.83
C ALA A 65 11.92 -11.32 0.14
N GLU A 66 11.53 -12.54 -0.20
CA GLU A 66 12.39 -13.52 -0.86
C GLU A 66 12.12 -13.58 -2.37
N GLU A 67 10.85 -13.49 -2.78
CA GLU A 67 10.42 -13.64 -4.18
C GLU A 67 10.24 -12.31 -4.92
N THR A 68 10.17 -11.20 -4.19
CA THR A 68 9.93 -9.86 -4.75
C THR A 68 11.00 -8.86 -4.30
N GLY A 69 11.02 -7.68 -4.93
CA GLY A 69 11.94 -6.62 -4.55
C GLY A 69 11.68 -6.10 -3.14
N ARG A 70 12.74 -5.94 -2.34
CA ARG A 70 12.68 -5.44 -0.94
C ARG A 70 12.54 -3.91 -0.82
N GLY A 71 12.66 -3.21 -1.94
CA GLY A 71 12.53 -1.75 -1.98
C GLY A 71 11.07 -1.32 -1.89
N ILE A 72 10.85 -0.05 -1.54
CA ILE A 72 9.50 0.53 -1.54
C ILE A 72 8.86 0.46 -2.94
N GLY A 73 7.56 0.15 -2.97
CA GLY A 73 6.74 0.07 -4.16
C GLY A 73 5.32 0.60 -3.93
N GLY A 74 4.54 0.65 -5.01
CA GLY A 74 3.10 0.80 -4.91
C GLY A 74 2.46 -0.58 -4.95
N TYR A 75 1.72 -0.94 -3.91
CA TYR A 75 0.81 -2.07 -3.94
C TYR A 75 -0.50 -1.60 -4.58
N VAL A 76 -1.02 -2.36 -5.53
CA VAL A 76 -2.30 -2.10 -6.19
C VAL A 76 -3.06 -3.41 -6.26
N GLU A 77 -4.25 -3.41 -5.71
CA GLU A 77 -5.22 -4.49 -5.86
C GLU A 77 -6.42 -3.96 -6.65
N MET A 78 -6.89 -4.77 -7.58
CA MET A 78 -8.08 -4.49 -8.37
C MET A 78 -9.17 -5.45 -7.89
N GLY A 79 -10.23 -4.88 -7.31
CA GLY A 79 -11.36 -5.63 -6.82
C GLY A 79 -12.22 -6.20 -7.96
N HIS A 80 -13.24 -6.97 -7.57
CA HIS A 80 -14.15 -7.62 -8.51
C HIS A 80 -15.52 -6.92 -8.52
N LEU A 81 -15.80 -6.16 -9.57
CA LEU A 81 -17.14 -5.62 -9.83
C LEU A 81 -17.84 -6.44 -10.93
N ALA A 82 -18.80 -7.27 -10.53
CA ALA A 82 -19.62 -8.05 -11.45
C ALA A 82 -21.11 -7.73 -11.26
N ARG A 83 -21.58 -6.71 -11.97
CA ARG A 83 -22.98 -6.23 -11.92
C ARG A 83 -23.41 -5.64 -13.25
N THR A 84 -24.70 -5.75 -13.58
CA THR A 84 -25.32 -5.00 -14.69
C THR A 84 -25.61 -3.57 -14.24
N LEU A 85 -25.08 -2.59 -14.98
CA LEU A 85 -25.19 -1.17 -14.66
C LEU A 85 -26.13 -0.46 -15.65
N THR A 86 -26.85 0.53 -15.15
CA THR A 86 -27.59 1.50 -15.95
C THR A 86 -26.63 2.50 -16.62
N PRO A 87 -27.08 3.28 -17.61
CA PRO A 87 -26.24 4.31 -18.22
C PRO A 87 -25.65 5.31 -17.21
N GLY A 88 -26.45 5.77 -16.25
CA GLY A 88 -25.96 6.70 -15.22
C GLY A 88 -24.93 6.07 -14.29
N GLU A 89 -25.13 4.82 -13.88
CA GLU A 89 -24.16 4.08 -13.06
C GLU A 89 -22.85 3.83 -13.83
N LEU A 90 -22.88 3.67 -15.16
CA LEU A 90 -21.67 3.58 -15.98
C LEU A 90 -20.89 4.90 -15.99
N ASP A 91 -21.57 6.04 -16.10
CA ASP A 91 -20.92 7.36 -16.05
C ASP A 91 -20.30 7.63 -14.67
N GLU A 92 -20.98 7.25 -13.60
CA GLU A 92 -20.48 7.37 -12.23
C GLU A 92 -19.25 6.47 -11.98
N LEU A 93 -19.30 5.21 -12.45
CA LEU A 93 -18.15 4.31 -12.37
C LEU A 93 -16.96 4.87 -13.16
N ALA A 94 -17.20 5.43 -14.35
CA ALA A 94 -16.15 6.04 -15.15
C ALA A 94 -15.51 7.24 -14.43
N ALA A 95 -16.32 8.11 -13.83
CA ALA A 95 -15.83 9.25 -13.05
C ALA A 95 -14.95 8.79 -11.87
N LEU A 96 -15.41 7.78 -11.11
CA LEU A 96 -14.64 7.18 -10.01
C LEU A 96 -13.28 6.67 -10.49
N LEU A 97 -13.23 5.95 -11.62
CA LEU A 97 -11.98 5.41 -12.17
C LEU A 97 -11.02 6.52 -12.65
N VAL A 98 -11.55 7.63 -13.18
CA VAL A 98 -10.74 8.80 -13.56
C VAL A 98 -10.11 9.45 -12.31
N ASP A 99 -10.89 9.63 -11.25
CA ASP A 99 -10.39 10.19 -9.98
C ASP A 99 -9.34 9.27 -9.36
N TYR A 100 -9.59 7.96 -9.37
CA TYR A 100 -8.66 6.96 -8.87
C TYR A 100 -7.36 6.91 -9.69
N ALA A 101 -7.42 7.07 -11.02
CA ALA A 101 -6.23 7.24 -11.83
C ALA A 101 -5.44 8.51 -11.44
N GLY A 102 -6.12 9.56 -10.97
CA GLY A 102 -5.49 10.73 -10.34
C GLY A 102 -4.73 10.38 -9.05
N THR A 103 -5.33 9.54 -8.20
CA THR A 103 -4.70 9.01 -6.98
C THR A 103 -3.43 8.21 -7.30
N LEU A 104 -3.48 7.27 -8.24
CA LEU A 104 -2.30 6.49 -8.63
C LEU A 104 -1.15 7.38 -9.13
N ARG A 105 -1.47 8.43 -9.89
CA ARG A 105 -0.45 9.41 -10.33
C ARG A 105 0.17 10.19 -9.16
N ARG A 106 -0.60 10.49 -8.11
CA ARG A 106 -0.06 11.12 -6.88
C ARG A 106 0.86 10.16 -6.14
N LEU A 107 0.43 8.91 -5.92
CA LEU A 107 1.25 7.87 -5.30
C LEU A 107 2.55 7.63 -6.08
N ALA A 108 2.49 7.60 -7.41
CA ALA A 108 3.68 7.46 -8.25
C ALA A 108 4.68 8.60 -8.03
N ARG A 109 4.21 9.85 -7.91
CA ARG A 109 5.09 10.99 -7.60
C ARG A 109 5.71 10.89 -6.21
N GLN A 110 4.91 10.51 -5.22
CA GLN A 110 5.40 10.29 -3.85
C GLN A 110 6.47 9.19 -3.82
N LEU A 111 6.22 8.06 -4.47
CA LEU A 111 7.16 6.96 -4.59
C LEU A 111 8.48 7.39 -5.25
N SER A 112 8.41 8.18 -6.33
CA SER A 112 9.59 8.73 -6.99
C SER A 112 10.43 9.61 -6.05
N THR A 113 9.78 10.47 -5.24
CA THR A 113 10.48 11.29 -4.24
C THR A 113 11.15 10.44 -3.16
N LEU A 114 10.46 9.42 -2.64
CA LEU A 114 11.01 8.52 -1.62
C LEU A 114 12.23 7.75 -2.16
N LYS A 115 12.15 7.19 -3.37
CA LYS A 115 13.27 6.49 -4.01
C LYS A 115 14.47 7.40 -4.31
N ALA A 116 14.23 8.66 -4.68
CA ALA A 116 15.32 9.62 -4.89
C ALA A 116 15.99 10.05 -3.57
N GLY A 117 15.27 9.99 -2.45
CA GLY A 117 15.81 10.21 -1.11
C GLY A 117 16.63 9.04 -0.58
N GLU A 118 16.31 7.79 -0.96
CA GLU A 118 17.08 6.59 -0.60
C GLU A 118 18.45 6.49 -1.31
N GLN A 119 18.64 7.19 -2.42
CA GLN A 119 19.87 7.16 -3.24
C GLN A 119 20.93 8.21 -2.82
N GLN A 120 20.68 8.98 -1.75
CA GLN A 120 21.58 10.01 -1.22
C GLN A 120 22.18 9.57 0.11
#